data_AF-A0A0L0V4L3-F1
#
_entry.id   AF-A0A0L0V4L3-F1
#
_cell.length_a   1.000
_cell.length_b   1.000
_cell.length_c   1.000
_cell.angle_alpha   90.00
_cell.angle_beta   90.00
_cell.angle_gamma   90.00
#
_symmetry.space_group_name_H-M   'P 1'
#
loop_
_entity.id
_entity.type
_entity.pdbx_description
1 polymer ?
#
loop_
_entity_poly.entity_id
_entity_poly.type
_entity_poly.pdbx_seq_one_letter_code
_entity_poly.pdbx_strand_id
1 'polypeptide(L)'
;MIAYPCRMCGTKISRPTTDSSCSNLLKHALNCLRKLHKTEQNQTLAALGVTGTRDINPKEVPQLCAVWCAEAARPFSALTNPSHKALLHPVVLRNLPLSKAVSKDIHLLYSAIQDQYRSELQSPNVFDILGVVIYRLNEIEETGKFELEAMPLDFVQLLQRHTGDYLANVVRLVVEKFGIQDRICGIVSNNASNNEVTVKELKKLKWPRFKGEIHWIRCFSHILNLIAQGILCPFGTQKKKGTGNNRSGSIDDEDASGEEDNPDS
;
A
#
# COMPACT_ATOMS: atom_id res chain seq x y z
N MET A 1 78.40 -19.55 -4.62
CA MET A 1 77.18 -19.07 -5.30
C MET A 1 76.69 -17.83 -4.55
N ILE A 2 76.55 -16.69 -5.21
CA ILE A 2 76.11 -15.43 -4.58
C ILE A 2 74.64 -15.22 -4.92
N ALA A 3 73.81 -14.91 -3.93
CA ALA A 3 72.39 -14.63 -4.12
C ALA A 3 72.14 -13.11 -4.10
N TYR A 4 71.58 -12.59 -5.18
CA TYR A 4 71.23 -11.17 -5.32
C TYR A 4 69.72 -10.99 -5.13
N PRO A 5 69.27 -10.23 -4.11
CA PRO A 5 67.85 -9.93 -3.93
C PRO A 5 67.38 -8.87 -4.94
N CYS A 6 66.29 -9.13 -5.64
CA CYS A 6 65.64 -8.13 -6.47
C CYS A 6 64.89 -7.11 -5.60
N ARG A 7 65.15 -5.81 -5.77
CA ARG A 7 64.46 -4.75 -5.02
C ARG A 7 62.98 -4.57 -5.40
N MET A 8 62.60 -5.01 -6.59
CA MET A 8 61.24 -4.81 -7.13
C MET A 8 60.26 -5.93 -6.72
N CYS A 9 60.71 -7.19 -6.71
CA CYS A 9 59.85 -8.34 -6.38
C CYS A 9 60.36 -9.20 -5.21
N GLY A 10 61.46 -8.81 -4.56
CA GLY A 10 62.04 -9.51 -3.40
C GLY A 10 62.67 -10.88 -3.70
N THR A 11 62.56 -11.39 -4.94
CA THR A 11 63.07 -12.71 -5.31
C THR A 11 64.61 -12.73 -5.31
N LYS A 12 65.22 -13.76 -4.71
CA LYS A 12 66.68 -13.94 -4.69
C LYS A 12 67.12 -14.72 -5.92
N ILE A 13 68.03 -14.16 -6.71
CA ILE A 13 68.58 -14.77 -7.92
C ILE A 13 70.00 -15.22 -7.63
N SER A 14 70.29 -16.50 -7.83
CA SER A 14 71.61 -17.05 -7.61
C SER A 14 72.51 -16.92 -8.84
N ARG A 15 73.77 -16.57 -8.60
CA ARG A 15 74.85 -16.57 -9.60
C ARG A 15 76.00 -17.47 -9.13
N PRO A 16 76.46 -18.44 -9.94
CA PRO A 16 77.68 -19.19 -9.66
C PRO A 16 78.91 -18.26 -9.58
N THR A 17 79.83 -18.52 -8.65
CA THR A 17 81.02 -17.69 -8.43
C THR A 17 82.09 -17.86 -9.52
N THR A 18 81.95 -18.89 -10.36
CA THR A 18 82.85 -19.21 -11.48
C THR A 18 82.46 -18.52 -12.79
N ASP A 19 81.27 -17.92 -12.85
CA ASP A 19 80.71 -17.33 -14.07
C ASP A 19 80.73 -15.80 -13.96
N SER A 20 81.44 -15.12 -14.87
CA SER A 20 81.51 -13.66 -14.96
C SER A 20 80.25 -13.04 -15.58
N SER A 21 79.36 -13.85 -16.17
CA SER A 21 78.15 -13.42 -16.87
C SER A 21 77.04 -12.93 -15.94
N CYS A 22 76.36 -11.85 -16.36
CA CYS A 22 75.20 -11.28 -15.69
C CYS A 22 73.86 -11.65 -16.35
N SER A 23 73.86 -12.59 -17.31
CA SER A 23 72.68 -12.91 -18.13
C SER A 23 71.44 -13.31 -17.31
N ASN A 24 71.62 -14.04 -16.21
CA ASN A 24 70.48 -14.47 -15.36
C ASN A 24 69.85 -13.30 -14.60
N LEU A 25 70.68 -12.36 -14.13
CA LEU A 25 70.23 -11.14 -13.45
C LEU A 25 69.50 -10.21 -14.42
N LEU A 26 70.05 -10.04 -15.63
CA LEU A 26 69.43 -9.22 -16.69
C LEU A 26 68.10 -9.80 -17.17
N LYS A 27 68.04 -11.12 -17.41
CA LYS A 27 66.78 -11.81 -17.76
C LYS A 27 65.71 -11.62 -16.70
N HIS A 28 66.08 -11.74 -15.43
CA HIS A 28 65.14 -11.49 -14.33
C HIS A 28 64.69 -10.02 -14.29
N ALA A 29 65.61 -9.06 -14.38
CA ALA A 29 65.29 -7.64 -14.32
C ALA A 29 64.28 -7.23 -15.41
N LEU A 30 64.49 -7.69 -16.65
CA LEU A 30 63.58 -7.43 -17.77
C LEU A 30 62.19 -8.05 -17.54
N ASN A 31 62.13 -9.29 -17.03
CA ASN A 31 60.86 -9.95 -16.74
C ASN A 31 60.12 -9.33 -15.55
N CYS A 32 60.85 -8.86 -14.54
CA CYS A 32 60.29 -8.20 -13.37
C CYS A 32 59.65 -6.87 -13.74
N LEU A 33 60.32 -6.07 -14.59
CA LEU A 33 59.78 -4.81 -15.12
C LEU A 33 58.51 -5.04 -15.95
N ARG A 34 58.50 -6.06 -16.82
CA ARG A 34 57.29 -6.42 -17.59
C ARG A 34 56.13 -6.85 -16.69
N LYS A 35 56.40 -7.60 -15.62
CA LYS A 35 55.36 -7.97 -14.66
C LYS A 35 54.76 -6.75 -13.97
N LEU A 36 55.60 -5.81 -13.52
CA LEU A 36 55.14 -4.56 -12.91
C LEU A 36 54.23 -3.76 -13.84
N HIS A 37 54.67 -3.56 -15.09
CA HIS A 37 53.89 -2.81 -16.08
C HIS A 37 52.56 -3.50 -16.43
N LYS A 38 52.53 -4.84 -16.42
CA LYS A 38 51.31 -5.62 -16.65
C LYS A 38 50.34 -5.55 -15.46
N THR A 39 50.84 -5.36 -14.24
CA THR A 39 50.02 -5.16 -13.03
C THR A 39 49.46 -3.73 -12.97
N GLU A 40 50.21 -2.73 -13.41
CA GLU A 40 49.71 -1.33 -13.53
C GLU A 40 48.63 -1.18 -14.62
N GLN A 41 48.75 -1.92 -15.73
CA GLN A 41 47.76 -1.87 -16.81
C GLN A 41 46.50 -2.71 -16.57
N ASN A 42 46.55 -3.72 -15.71
CA ASN A 42 45.41 -4.59 -15.41
C ASN A 42 44.96 -4.38 -13.96
N GLN A 43 44.16 -3.34 -13.71
CA GLN A 43 43.40 -3.23 -12.47
C GLN A 43 42.32 -4.32 -12.45
N THR A 44 42.33 -5.17 -11.43
CA THR A 44 41.23 -6.10 -11.18
C THR A 44 39.98 -5.32 -10.79
N LEU A 45 38.80 -5.73 -11.28
CA LEU A 45 37.51 -5.08 -10.99
C LEU A 45 37.24 -4.91 -9.48
N ALA A 46 37.77 -5.82 -8.66
CA ALA A 46 37.71 -5.73 -7.19
C ALA A 46 38.41 -4.48 -6.62
N ALA A 47 39.50 -4.02 -7.24
CA ALA A 47 40.20 -2.80 -6.84
C ALA A 47 39.41 -1.52 -7.17
N LEU A 48 38.43 -1.61 -8.08
CA LEU A 48 37.49 -0.54 -8.43
C LEU A 48 36.19 -0.60 -7.60
N GLY A 49 36.17 -1.37 -6.52
CA GLY A 49 35.00 -1.51 -5.65
C GLY A 49 33.89 -2.40 -6.22
N VAL A 50 34.12 -3.06 -7.36
CA VAL A 50 33.21 -4.09 -7.88
C VAL A 50 33.49 -5.39 -7.14
N THR A 51 32.94 -5.51 -5.94
CA THR A 51 32.78 -6.82 -5.29
C THR A 51 31.79 -7.61 -6.14
N GLY A 52 32.18 -8.82 -6.57
CA GLY A 52 31.29 -9.73 -7.28
C GLY A 52 29.95 -9.86 -6.54
N THR A 53 28.87 -10.02 -7.32
CA THR A 53 27.48 -10.22 -6.89
C THR A 53 27.37 -10.60 -5.42
N ARG A 54 26.89 -9.67 -4.58
CA ARG A 54 26.52 -9.94 -3.18
C ARG A 54 25.85 -11.31 -3.14
N ASP A 55 26.37 -12.26 -2.36
CA ASP A 55 25.84 -13.62 -2.34
C ASP A 55 24.34 -13.57 -2.01
N ILE A 56 23.51 -13.71 -3.04
CA ILE A 56 22.05 -13.66 -2.89
C ILE A 56 21.68 -14.93 -2.17
N ASN A 57 21.24 -14.82 -0.91
CA ASN A 57 20.73 -15.95 -0.16
C ASN A 57 19.46 -16.47 -0.84
N PRO A 58 19.45 -17.70 -1.40
CA PRO A 58 18.29 -18.24 -2.09
C PRO A 58 17.02 -18.26 -1.24
N LYS A 59 17.16 -18.40 0.08
CA LYS A 59 16.05 -18.49 1.03
C LYS A 59 15.33 -17.17 1.25
N GLU A 60 15.99 -16.04 0.99
CA GLU A 60 15.43 -14.70 1.17
C GLU A 60 14.65 -14.22 -0.06
N VAL A 61 14.87 -14.85 -1.23
CA VAL A 61 14.26 -14.43 -2.50
C VAL A 61 12.72 -14.39 -2.42
N PRO A 62 12.01 -15.40 -1.87
CA PRO A 62 10.55 -15.34 -1.76
C PRO A 62 10.05 -14.20 -0.87
N GLN A 63 10.73 -13.97 0.26
CA GLN A 63 10.39 -12.91 1.21
C GLN A 63 10.58 -11.52 0.59
N LEU A 64 11.70 -11.31 -0.11
CA LEU A 64 11.98 -10.06 -0.83
C LEU A 64 10.97 -9.82 -1.95
N CYS A 65 10.53 -10.87 -2.65
CA CYS A 65 9.46 -10.76 -3.65
C CYS A 65 8.12 -10.37 -3.00
N ALA A 66 7.78 -10.93 -1.85
CA ALA A 66 6.58 -10.58 -1.10
C ALA A 66 6.60 -9.11 -0.64
N VAL A 67 7.70 -8.67 -0.04
CA VAL A 67 7.91 -7.27 0.39
C VAL A 67 7.84 -6.32 -0.80
N TRP A 68 8.53 -6.61 -1.91
CA TRP A 68 8.49 -5.78 -3.10
C TRP A 68 7.08 -5.65 -3.70
N CYS A 69 6.32 -6.75 -3.76
CA CYS A 69 4.93 -6.72 -4.20
C CYS A 69 4.04 -5.86 -3.27
N ALA A 70 4.24 -5.96 -1.96
CA ALA A 70 3.48 -5.20 -0.97
C ALA A 70 3.83 -3.70 -0.97
N GLU A 71 5.12 -3.35 -0.86
CA GLU A 71 5.57 -1.96 -0.76
C GLU A 71 5.32 -1.15 -2.03
N ALA A 72 5.55 -1.74 -3.21
CA ALA A 72 5.40 -1.06 -4.49
C ALA A 72 4.03 -1.29 -5.15
N ALA A 73 3.07 -1.89 -4.42
CA ALA A 73 1.73 -2.24 -4.90
C ALA A 73 1.75 -2.92 -6.28
N ARG A 74 2.67 -3.88 -6.47
CA ARG A 74 2.88 -4.55 -7.77
C ARG A 74 2.03 -5.81 -7.88
N PRO A 75 1.44 -6.08 -9.06
CA PRO A 75 0.68 -7.31 -9.26
C PRO A 75 1.60 -8.53 -9.17
N PHE A 76 1.13 -9.63 -8.59
CA PHE A 76 1.91 -10.86 -8.43
C PHE A 76 2.30 -11.52 -9.75
N SER A 77 1.61 -11.16 -10.84
CA SER A 77 1.94 -11.56 -12.21
C SER A 77 3.19 -10.86 -12.75
N ALA A 78 3.65 -9.77 -12.12
CA ALA A 78 4.90 -9.11 -12.51
C ALA A 78 6.11 -10.05 -12.36
N LEU A 79 6.09 -10.95 -11.37
CA LEU A 79 7.14 -11.95 -11.13
C LEU A 79 7.13 -13.05 -12.19
N THR A 80 5.98 -13.34 -12.82
CA THR A 80 5.90 -14.34 -13.90
C THR A 80 6.22 -13.75 -15.27
N ASN A 81 6.28 -12.42 -15.41
CA ASN A 81 6.49 -11.71 -16.66
C ASN A 81 7.89 -12.00 -17.27
N PRO A 82 7.99 -12.42 -18.56
CA PRO A 82 9.27 -12.71 -19.21
C PRO A 82 10.25 -11.55 -19.27
N SER A 83 9.77 -10.32 -19.53
CA SER A 83 10.61 -9.12 -19.59
C SER A 83 11.18 -8.77 -18.22
N HIS A 84 10.41 -8.98 -17.16
CA HIS A 84 10.90 -8.78 -15.80
C HIS A 84 11.95 -9.84 -15.43
N LYS A 85 11.72 -11.11 -15.78
CA LYS A 85 12.69 -12.20 -15.57
C LYS A 85 14.02 -11.97 -16.29
N ALA A 86 14.01 -11.36 -17.47
CA ALA A 86 15.22 -11.05 -18.22
C ALA A 86 16.17 -10.08 -17.48
N LEU A 87 15.66 -9.31 -16.51
CA LEU A 87 16.44 -8.35 -15.72
C LEU A 87 17.02 -8.97 -14.43
N LEU A 88 16.59 -10.17 -14.05
CA LEU A 88 16.92 -10.75 -12.74
C LEU A 88 18.15 -11.66 -12.80
N HIS A 89 18.90 -11.70 -11.69
CA HIS A 89 20.05 -12.58 -11.54
C HIS A 89 19.63 -14.07 -11.61
N PRO A 90 20.46 -14.98 -12.19
CA PRO A 90 20.11 -16.40 -12.32
C PRO A 90 19.72 -17.10 -11.02
N VAL A 91 20.31 -16.70 -9.89
CA VAL A 91 19.96 -17.24 -8.56
C VAL A 91 18.55 -16.83 -8.13
N VAL A 92 18.15 -15.59 -8.43
CA VAL A 92 16.79 -15.08 -8.14
C VAL A 92 15.76 -15.81 -9.01
N LEU A 93 16.06 -16.03 -10.28
CA LEU A 93 15.19 -16.76 -11.19
C LEU A 93 14.89 -18.19 -10.75
N ARG A 94 15.87 -18.88 -10.16
CA ARG A 94 15.70 -20.25 -9.65
C ARG A 94 14.85 -20.33 -8.39
N ASN A 95 14.76 -19.24 -7.63
CA ASN A 95 14.07 -19.19 -6.33
C ASN A 95 12.85 -18.27 -6.36
N LEU A 96 12.37 -17.91 -7.56
CA LEU A 96 11.24 -17.01 -7.71
C LEU A 96 9.95 -17.71 -7.25
N PRO A 97 9.18 -17.12 -6.32
CA PRO A 97 7.91 -17.71 -5.89
C PRO A 97 6.84 -17.62 -6.99
N LEU A 98 5.88 -18.56 -6.94
CA LEU A 98 4.66 -18.44 -7.75
C LEU A 98 3.75 -17.35 -7.16
N SER A 99 2.90 -16.74 -7.99
CA SER A 99 1.96 -15.70 -7.55
C SER A 99 1.08 -16.11 -6.36
N LYS A 100 0.69 -17.40 -6.28
CA LYS A 100 -0.06 -17.94 -5.13
C LYS A 100 0.80 -18.03 -3.86
N ALA A 101 2.09 -18.33 -3.97
CA ALA A 101 3.01 -18.37 -2.85
C ALA A 101 3.27 -16.96 -2.32
N VAL A 102 3.46 -15.98 -3.21
CA VAL A 102 3.61 -14.56 -2.84
C VAL A 102 2.41 -14.06 -2.04
N SER A 103 1.19 -14.36 -2.48
CA SER A 103 -0.03 -14.00 -1.75
C SER A 103 -0.05 -14.62 -0.34
N LYS A 104 0.29 -15.91 -0.21
CA LYS A 104 0.39 -16.59 1.09
C LYS A 104 1.46 -15.97 1.98
N ASP A 105 2.63 -15.67 1.43
CA ASP A 105 3.75 -15.08 2.16
C ASP A 105 3.39 -13.66 2.66
N ILE A 106 2.70 -12.86 1.83
CA ILE A 106 2.16 -11.55 2.23
C ILE A 106 1.14 -11.71 3.36
N HIS A 107 0.21 -12.67 3.25
CA HIS A 107 -0.77 -12.93 4.30
C HIS A 107 -0.10 -13.37 5.61
N LEU A 108 0.94 -14.20 5.55
CA LEU A 108 1.68 -14.65 6.72
C LEU A 108 2.44 -13.49 7.38
N LEU A 109 3.13 -12.66 6.60
CA LEU A 109 3.82 -11.46 7.07
C LEU A 109 2.83 -10.47 7.68
N TYR A 110 1.71 -10.23 7.01
CA TYR A 110 0.63 -9.39 7.51
C TYR A 110 0.11 -9.91 8.86
N SER A 111 -0.23 -11.19 8.96
CA SER A 111 -0.79 -11.77 10.19
C SER A 111 0.21 -11.72 11.35
N ALA A 112 1.49 -11.99 11.09
CA ALA A 112 2.55 -11.91 12.11
C ALA A 112 2.76 -10.49 12.64
N ILE A 113 2.55 -9.48 11.78
CA ILE A 113 2.70 -8.06 12.11
C ILE A 113 1.39 -7.49 12.69
N GLN A 114 0.24 -8.05 12.34
CA GLN A 114 -1.09 -7.56 12.70
C GLN A 114 -1.27 -7.46 14.22
N ASP A 115 -0.74 -8.40 15.00
CA ASP A 115 -0.83 -8.36 16.46
C ASP A 115 0.00 -7.24 17.09
N GLN A 116 1.12 -6.87 16.48
CA GLN A 116 1.94 -5.74 16.91
C GLN A 116 1.22 -4.41 16.63
N TYR A 117 0.63 -4.28 15.44
CA TYR A 117 -0.09 -3.07 15.04
C TYR A 117 -1.52 -2.98 15.58
N ARG A 118 -2.12 -4.06 16.11
CA ARG A 118 -3.44 -3.99 16.78
C ARG A 118 -3.46 -2.96 17.89
N SER A 119 -2.37 -2.85 18.65
CA SER A 119 -2.26 -1.86 19.74
C SER A 119 -2.06 -0.43 19.23
N GLU A 120 -1.41 -0.24 18.08
CA GLU A 120 -1.16 1.07 17.47
C GLU A 120 -2.35 1.57 16.63
N LEU A 121 -3.02 0.67 15.90
CA LEU A 121 -4.21 0.92 15.08
C LEU A 121 -5.50 0.98 15.89
N GLN A 122 -5.47 0.62 17.18
CA GLN A 122 -6.52 0.97 18.14
C GLN A 122 -6.51 2.46 18.52
N SER A 123 -5.51 3.24 18.06
CA SER A 123 -5.65 4.69 18.06
C SER A 123 -6.71 5.09 17.02
N PRO A 124 -7.69 5.95 17.37
CA PRO A 124 -8.78 6.33 16.48
C PRO A 124 -8.27 7.33 15.43
N ASN A 125 -7.40 6.87 14.53
CA ASN A 125 -6.96 7.63 13.36
C ASN A 125 -7.76 7.20 12.13
N VAL A 126 -9.06 6.94 12.31
CA VAL A 126 -9.99 6.83 11.19
C VAL A 126 -10.39 8.25 10.83
N PHE A 127 -9.88 8.74 9.70
CA PHE A 127 -10.34 10.00 9.16
C PHE A 127 -11.74 9.79 8.59
N ASP A 128 -12.73 10.38 9.26
CA ASP A 128 -14.08 10.40 8.75
C ASP A 128 -14.20 11.45 7.64
N ILE A 129 -14.70 11.05 6.48
CA ILE A 129 -14.81 11.93 5.31
C ILE A 129 -16.26 11.98 4.85
N LEU A 130 -16.79 13.20 4.74
CA LEU A 130 -18.06 13.48 4.08
C LEU A 130 -17.80 13.89 2.64
N GLY A 131 -18.11 13.01 1.70
CA GLY A 131 -18.15 13.32 0.27
C GLY A 131 -19.50 13.96 -0.11
N VAL A 132 -19.47 15.14 -0.69
CA VAL A 132 -20.66 15.82 -1.23
C VAL A 132 -20.59 15.80 -2.75
N VAL A 133 -21.57 15.16 -3.38
CA VAL A 133 -21.68 15.04 -4.84
C VAL A 133 -23.01 15.62 -5.27
N ILE A 134 -22.98 16.46 -6.32
CA ILE A 134 -24.20 16.97 -6.94
C ILE A 134 -24.53 16.14 -8.18
N TYR A 135 -25.81 15.81 -8.32
CA TYR A 135 -26.38 15.24 -9.53
C TYR A 135 -27.21 16.31 -10.23
N ARG A 136 -26.90 16.59 -11.49
CA ARG A 136 -27.64 17.56 -12.31
C ARG A 136 -27.99 16.96 -13.66
N LEU A 137 -29.13 17.37 -14.21
CA LEU A 137 -29.46 17.10 -15.60
C LEU A 137 -28.89 18.23 -16.45
N ASN A 138 -27.98 17.89 -17.35
CA ASN A 138 -27.43 18.79 -18.35
C ASN A 138 -28.17 18.59 -19.67
N GLU A 139 -28.53 19.67 -20.35
CA GLU A 139 -29.17 19.61 -21.65
C GLU A 139 -28.10 19.76 -22.74
N ILE A 140 -28.03 18.79 -23.64
CA ILE A 140 -27.10 18.83 -24.77
C ILE A 140 -27.75 19.69 -25.86
N GLU A 141 -27.31 20.94 -25.99
CA GLU A 141 -27.88 21.95 -26.91
C GLU A 141 -28.07 21.44 -28.35
N GLU A 142 -27.15 20.59 -28.83
CA GLU A 142 -27.18 20.05 -30.20
C GLU A 142 -28.26 18.98 -30.43
N THR A 143 -28.71 18.28 -29.38
CA THR A 143 -29.60 17.11 -29.52
C THR A 143 -30.91 17.25 -28.74
N GLY A 144 -31.04 18.24 -27.86
CA GLY A 144 -32.18 18.41 -26.95
C GLY A 144 -32.34 17.24 -25.96
N LYS A 145 -31.31 16.42 -25.80
CA LYS A 145 -31.30 15.29 -24.86
C LYS A 145 -30.77 15.74 -23.51
N PHE A 146 -31.33 15.19 -22.45
CA PHE A 146 -30.84 15.36 -21.10
C PHE A 146 -29.85 14.25 -20.74
N GLU A 147 -28.69 14.64 -20.22
CA GLU A 147 -27.69 13.73 -19.66
C GLU A 147 -27.59 13.98 -18.16
N LEU A 148 -27.53 12.90 -17.38
CA LEU A 148 -27.30 12.99 -15.95
C LEU A 148 -25.80 13.11 -15.68
N GLU A 149 -25.39 14.23 -15.11
CA GLU A 149 -24.01 14.49 -14.72
C GLU A 149 -23.88 14.41 -13.20
N ALA A 150 -22.85 13.71 -12.74
CA ALA A 150 -22.45 13.65 -11.34
C ALA A 150 -21.15 14.42 -11.15
N MET A 151 -21.15 15.42 -10.27
CA MET A 151 -19.97 16.26 -10.01
C MET A 151 -19.64 16.25 -8.51
N PRO A 152 -18.46 15.79 -8.10
CA PRO A 152 -18.02 15.93 -6.72
C PRO A 152 -17.79 17.40 -6.41
N LEU A 153 -18.42 17.90 -5.34
CA LEU A 153 -18.26 19.27 -4.87
C LEU A 153 -17.12 19.39 -3.88
N ASP A 154 -17.11 18.54 -2.85
CA ASP A 154 -16.09 18.58 -1.82
C ASP A 154 -15.95 17.23 -1.09
N PHE A 155 -14.78 17.02 -0.50
CA PHE A 155 -14.50 15.91 0.42
C PHE A 155 -14.05 16.51 1.74
N VAL A 156 -14.98 16.60 2.69
CA VAL A 156 -14.74 17.27 3.96
C VAL A 156 -14.33 16.26 5.01
N GLN A 157 -13.12 16.40 5.55
CA GLN A 157 -12.74 15.66 6.74
C GLN A 157 -13.55 16.16 7.95
N LEU A 158 -14.25 15.24 8.59
CA LEU A 158 -15.04 15.50 9.80
C LEU A 158 -14.10 15.44 11.00
N LEU A 159 -14.13 16.50 11.82
CA LEU A 159 -13.24 16.65 12.98
C LEU A 159 -13.98 16.43 14.31
N GLN A 160 -15.29 16.22 14.25
CA GLN A 160 -16.17 16.09 15.40
C GLN A 160 -17.03 14.85 15.23
N ARG A 161 -17.66 14.40 16.32
CA ARG A 161 -18.68 13.35 16.27
C ARG A 161 -19.74 13.71 15.24
N HIS A 162 -20.19 12.72 14.48
CA HIS A 162 -21.14 12.84 13.36
C HIS A 162 -22.57 13.15 13.79
N THR A 163 -22.75 14.11 14.68
CA THR A 163 -24.06 14.63 15.06
C THR A 163 -24.74 15.26 13.85
N GLY A 164 -26.07 15.10 13.75
CA GLY A 164 -26.81 15.65 12.61
C GLY A 164 -26.69 17.16 12.46
N ASP A 165 -26.59 17.90 13.57
CA ASP A 165 -26.40 19.36 13.56
C ASP A 165 -25.05 19.74 12.93
N TYR A 166 -23.98 19.03 13.29
CA TYR A 166 -22.66 19.24 12.72
C TYR A 166 -22.63 18.92 11.22
N LEU A 167 -23.19 17.77 10.83
CA LEU A 167 -23.29 17.37 9.42
C LEU A 167 -24.10 18.38 8.61
N ALA A 168 -25.22 18.89 9.14
CA ALA A 168 -26.02 19.92 8.49
C ALA A 168 -25.22 21.21 8.29
N ASN A 169 -24.44 21.62 9.29
CA ASN A 169 -23.59 22.78 9.17
C ASN A 169 -22.49 22.59 8.11
N VAL A 170 -21.86 21.41 8.03
CA VAL A 170 -20.87 21.10 7.00
C VAL A 170 -21.49 21.13 5.60
N VAL A 171 -22.64 20.47 5.41
CA VAL A 171 -23.37 20.49 4.12
C VAL A 171 -23.76 21.91 3.74
N ARG A 172 -24.28 22.70 4.68
CA ARG A 172 -24.61 24.12 4.47
C ARG A 172 -23.39 24.90 3.97
N LEU A 173 -22.24 24.75 4.60
CA LEU A 173 -21.00 25.44 4.19
C LEU A 173 -20.58 25.07 2.77
N VAL A 174 -20.67 23.79 2.39
CA VAL A 174 -20.38 23.35 1.01
C VAL A 174 -21.37 23.97 0.02
N VAL A 175 -22.67 23.90 0.29
CA VAL A 175 -23.71 24.46 -0.60
C VAL A 175 -23.55 25.98 -0.74
N GLU A 176 -23.24 26.69 0.35
CA GLU A 176 -22.98 28.13 0.35
C GLU A 176 -21.71 28.50 -0.42
N LYS A 177 -20.62 27.73 -0.26
CA LYS A 177 -19.36 27.90 -1.00
C LYS A 177 -19.57 27.85 -2.51
N PHE A 178 -20.47 27.00 -2.98
CA PHE A 178 -20.81 26.86 -4.41
C PHE A 178 -21.98 27.75 -4.87
N GLY A 179 -22.68 28.44 -3.96
CA GLY A 179 -23.78 29.34 -4.31
C GLY A 179 -24.99 28.63 -4.94
N ILE A 180 -25.28 27.40 -4.53
CA ILE A 180 -26.32 26.54 -5.13
C ILE A 180 -27.55 26.32 -4.23
N GLN A 181 -27.73 27.14 -3.19
CA GLN A 181 -28.79 26.99 -2.18
C GLN A 181 -30.20 26.99 -2.80
N ASP A 182 -30.40 27.74 -3.88
CA ASP A 182 -31.67 27.87 -4.59
C ASP A 182 -32.00 26.68 -5.50
N ARG A 183 -31.02 25.80 -5.75
CA ARG A 183 -31.11 24.71 -6.75
C ARG A 183 -31.25 23.32 -6.13
N ILE A 184 -31.06 23.17 -4.82
CA ILE A 184 -31.14 21.86 -4.14
C ILE A 184 -32.59 21.36 -4.12
N CYS A 185 -32.86 20.31 -4.90
CA CYS A 185 -34.18 19.67 -4.98
C CYS A 185 -34.34 18.50 -4.01
N GLY A 186 -33.25 17.84 -3.61
CA GLY A 186 -33.28 16.72 -2.67
C GLY A 186 -31.90 16.31 -2.21
N ILE A 187 -31.86 15.46 -1.18
CA ILE A 187 -30.64 14.95 -0.56
C ILE A 187 -30.74 13.43 -0.53
N VAL A 188 -29.67 12.76 -0.93
CA VAL A 188 -29.55 11.30 -0.84
C VAL A 188 -28.52 10.96 0.23
N SER A 189 -28.86 10.15 1.22
CA SER A 189 -27.92 9.67 2.24
C SER A 189 -28.31 8.30 2.77
N ASN A 190 -27.44 7.62 3.52
CA ASN A 190 -27.79 6.34 4.16
C ASN A 190 -28.86 6.52 5.25
N ASN A 191 -29.40 5.40 5.75
CA ASN A 191 -30.51 5.34 6.70
C ASN A 191 -30.08 5.54 8.17
N ALA A 192 -29.00 6.28 8.41
CA ALA A 192 -28.56 6.58 9.77
C ALA A 192 -29.46 7.67 10.41
N SER A 193 -29.73 7.54 11.71
CA SER A 193 -30.54 8.50 12.48
C SER A 193 -29.96 9.93 12.44
N ASN A 194 -28.63 10.07 12.43
CA ASN A 194 -27.99 11.37 12.32
C ASN A 194 -28.33 12.10 11.02
N ASN A 195 -28.54 11.39 9.90
CA ASN A 195 -28.94 12.00 8.64
C ASN A 195 -30.38 12.51 8.65
N GLU A 196 -31.26 11.86 9.41
CA GLU A 196 -32.61 12.37 9.63
C GLU A 196 -32.56 13.74 10.33
N VAL A 197 -31.71 13.87 11.36
CA VAL A 197 -31.47 15.14 12.05
C VAL A 197 -30.86 16.15 11.08
N THR A 198 -29.84 15.76 10.30
CA THR A 198 -29.23 16.62 9.26
C THR A 198 -30.28 17.24 8.33
N VAL A 199 -31.21 16.44 7.82
CA VAL A 199 -32.29 16.90 6.92
C VAL A 199 -33.25 17.85 7.63
N LYS A 200 -33.59 17.56 8.90
CA LYS A 200 -34.44 18.44 9.71
C LYS A 200 -33.78 19.80 9.95
N GLU A 201 -32.49 19.83 10.22
CA GLU A 201 -31.72 21.07 10.39
C GLU A 201 -31.61 21.85 9.07
N LEU A 202 -31.29 21.19 7.95
CA LEU A 202 -31.22 21.83 6.64
C LEU A 202 -32.56 22.43 6.19
N LYS A 203 -33.69 21.81 6.59
CA LYS A 203 -35.03 22.37 6.35
C LYS A 203 -35.20 23.75 6.99
N LYS A 204 -34.56 24.01 8.13
CA LYS A 204 -34.63 25.32 8.84
C LYS A 204 -34.00 26.45 8.03
N LEU A 205 -33.09 26.13 7.10
CA LEU A 205 -32.46 27.09 6.19
C LEU A 205 -33.42 27.62 5.11
N LYS A 206 -34.62 27.02 4.96
CA LYS A 206 -35.67 27.46 4.04
C LYS A 206 -35.20 27.61 2.58
N TRP A 207 -34.34 26.70 2.12
CA TRP A 207 -33.97 26.66 0.71
C TRP A 207 -35.22 26.50 -0.18
N PRO A 208 -35.38 27.31 -1.25
CA PRO A 208 -36.65 27.42 -1.99
C PRO A 208 -37.26 26.07 -2.42
N ARG A 209 -36.41 25.18 -2.94
CA ARG A 209 -36.80 23.89 -3.54
C ARG A 209 -36.70 22.70 -2.57
N PHE A 210 -36.14 22.89 -1.38
CA PHE A 210 -35.96 21.82 -0.40
C PHE A 210 -37.01 21.93 0.71
N LYS A 211 -37.79 20.86 0.91
CA LYS A 211 -38.89 20.82 1.89
C LYS A 211 -38.62 19.91 3.08
N GLY A 212 -37.37 19.46 3.24
CA GLY A 212 -36.94 18.54 4.28
C GLY A 212 -37.21 17.09 3.90
N GLU A 213 -37.82 16.34 4.81
CA GLU A 213 -37.97 14.87 4.73
C GLU A 213 -38.60 14.35 3.44
N ILE A 214 -39.57 15.06 2.86
CA ILE A 214 -40.20 14.64 1.59
C ILE A 214 -39.22 14.63 0.40
N HIS A 215 -38.11 15.36 0.52
CA HIS A 215 -37.03 15.40 -0.48
C HIS A 215 -35.76 14.70 0.02
N TRP A 216 -35.88 13.88 1.07
CA TRP A 216 -34.80 13.03 1.55
C TRP A 216 -34.99 11.61 1.01
N ILE A 217 -34.01 11.16 0.24
CA ILE A 217 -33.98 9.83 -0.38
C ILE A 217 -32.97 8.98 0.38
N ARG A 218 -33.41 7.83 0.88
CA ARG A 218 -32.54 6.89 1.58
C ARG A 218 -31.73 6.07 0.56
N CYS A 219 -30.45 5.83 0.86
CA CYS A 219 -29.55 5.10 -0.02
C CYS A 219 -30.05 3.67 -0.23
N PHE A 220 -30.43 3.34 -1.47
CA PHE A 220 -30.97 2.04 -1.84
C PHE A 220 -30.03 0.88 -1.47
N SER A 221 -28.73 1.00 -1.76
CA SER A 221 -27.73 -0.03 -1.44
C SER A 221 -27.64 -0.29 0.06
N HIS A 222 -27.76 0.75 0.89
CA HIS A 222 -27.76 0.58 2.34
C HIS A 222 -29.03 -0.12 2.82
N ILE A 223 -30.20 0.21 2.25
CA ILE A 223 -31.44 -0.51 2.55
C ILE A 223 -31.34 -1.99 2.16
N LEU A 224 -30.78 -2.30 0.99
CA LEU A 224 -30.54 -3.69 0.58
C LEU A 224 -29.62 -4.44 1.56
N ASN A 225 -28.56 -3.78 2.04
CA ASN A 225 -27.68 -4.36 3.06
C ASN A 225 -28.44 -4.67 4.35
N LEU A 226 -29.29 -3.75 4.83
CA LEU A 226 -30.13 -3.97 6.02
C LEU A 226 -31.10 -5.14 5.82
N ILE A 227 -31.69 -5.29 4.63
CA ILE A 227 -32.56 -6.43 4.30
C ILE A 227 -31.76 -7.73 4.36
N ALA A 228 -30.58 -7.78 3.74
CA ALA A 228 -29.72 -8.96 3.76
C ALA A 228 -29.30 -9.33 5.19
N GLN A 229 -28.87 -8.35 6.00
CA GLN A 229 -28.55 -8.55 7.41
C GLN A 229 -29.76 -9.10 8.20
N GLY A 230 -30.96 -8.57 7.95
CA GLY A 230 -32.19 -9.07 8.58
C GLY A 230 -32.50 -10.53 8.21
N ILE A 231 -32.31 -10.91 6.94
CA ILE A 231 -32.51 -12.29 6.46
C ILE A 231 -31.46 -13.24 7.06
N LEU A 232 -30.22 -12.80 7.18
CA LEU A 232 -29.09 -13.60 7.68
C LEU A 232 -29.01 -13.67 9.20
N CYS A 233 -29.63 -12.72 9.93
CA CYS A 233 -29.60 -12.63 11.39
C CYS A 233 -29.91 -13.95 12.13
N PRO A 234 -30.92 -14.76 11.73
CA PRO A 234 -31.19 -16.05 12.35
C PRO A 234 -30.11 -17.13 12.11
N PHE A 235 -29.29 -16.96 11.07
CA PHE A 235 -28.24 -17.90 10.66
C PHE A 235 -26.85 -17.50 11.15
N GLY A 236 -26.71 -16.31 11.76
CA GLY A 236 -25.49 -15.87 12.41
C GLY A 236 -25.34 -16.46 13.81
N THR A 237 -24.10 -16.68 14.25
CA THR A 237 -23.78 -17.08 15.62
C THR A 237 -24.26 -16.00 16.60
N GLN A 238 -25.23 -16.34 17.44
CA GLN A 238 -25.73 -15.47 18.51
C GLN A 238 -24.58 -15.09 19.44
N LYS A 239 -24.11 -13.83 19.39
CA LYS A 239 -23.26 -13.29 20.46
C LYS A 239 -24.07 -13.35 21.76
N LYS A 240 -23.62 -14.18 22.73
CA LYS A 240 -24.25 -14.28 24.05
C LYS A 240 -24.30 -12.89 24.69
N LYS A 241 -25.49 -12.29 24.78
CA LYS A 241 -25.71 -11.13 25.66
C LYS A 241 -25.51 -11.57 27.10
N GLY A 242 -24.48 -11.05 27.75
CA GLY A 242 -24.26 -11.23 29.18
C GLY A 242 -25.48 -10.79 29.97
N THR A 243 -25.92 -11.64 30.90
CA THR A 243 -27.06 -11.39 31.78
C THR A 243 -26.77 -10.23 32.74
N GLY A 244 -27.44 -9.11 32.54
CA GLY A 244 -27.49 -7.97 33.47
C GLY A 244 -28.84 -7.25 33.36
N ASN A 245 -29.53 -7.13 34.48
CA ASN A 245 -30.95 -6.72 34.63
C ASN A 245 -31.34 -5.33 34.05
N ASN A 246 -32.43 -5.31 33.29
CA ASN A 246 -33.54 -4.33 33.23
C ASN A 246 -33.26 -2.80 33.35
N ARG A 247 -33.33 -2.06 32.23
CA ARG A 247 -34.49 -1.23 31.77
C ARG A 247 -34.10 -0.29 30.60
N SER A 248 -35.06 -0.13 29.68
CA SER A 248 -35.20 0.91 28.63
C SER A 248 -34.12 1.08 27.56
N GLY A 249 -34.44 0.57 26.36
CA GLY A 249 -34.38 1.30 25.08
C GLY A 249 -33.11 2.05 24.65
N SER A 250 -32.25 1.36 23.92
CA SER A 250 -31.63 1.82 22.66
C SER A 250 -30.97 0.61 22.00
N ILE A 251 -31.27 0.37 20.72
CA ILE A 251 -30.44 -0.50 19.88
C ILE A 251 -29.48 0.47 19.20
N ASP A 252 -28.35 0.69 19.85
CA ASP A 252 -27.18 1.29 19.24
C ASP A 252 -26.43 0.16 18.54
N ASP A 253 -26.62 0.05 17.23
CA ASP A 253 -25.84 -0.83 16.36
C ASP A 253 -24.47 -0.17 16.15
N GLU A 254 -23.53 -0.43 17.07
CA GLU A 254 -22.11 -0.21 16.83
C GLU A 254 -21.59 -1.30 15.88
N ASP A 255 -21.17 -0.87 14.70
CA ASP A 255 -20.41 -1.64 13.72
C ASP A 255 -19.15 -2.25 14.38
N ALA A 256 -19.18 -3.55 14.62
CA ALA A 256 -18.00 -4.34 14.98
C ALA A 256 -17.95 -5.61 14.13
N SER A 257 -17.50 -5.46 12.89
CA SER A 257 -17.04 -6.56 12.03
C SER A 257 -15.66 -7.05 12.50
N GLY A 258 -15.67 -7.87 13.55
CA GLY A 258 -14.58 -8.77 13.89
C GLY A 258 -15.02 -10.20 13.61
N GLU A 259 -14.62 -10.75 12.48
CA GLU A 259 -14.68 -12.19 12.22
C GLU A 259 -13.53 -12.84 13.00
N GLU A 260 -13.86 -13.57 14.07
CA GLU A 260 -12.98 -14.57 14.68
C GLU A 260 -13.28 -15.91 14.03
N ASP A 261 -12.50 -16.28 13.01
CA ASP A 261 -12.43 -17.67 12.55
C ASP A 261 -11.61 -18.47 13.58
N ASN A 262 -12.29 -19.30 14.36
CA ASN A 262 -11.64 -20.30 15.20
C ASN A 262 -11.76 -21.67 14.50
N PRO A 263 -10.64 -22.31 14.09
CA PRO A 263 -10.68 -23.60 13.43
C PRO A 263 -10.64 -24.69 14.50
N ASP A 264 -11.80 -25.22 14.86
CA ASP A 264 -11.90 -26.57 15.41
C ASP A 264 -13.34 -27.09 15.28
N SER A 265 -13.62 -27.70 14.14
CA SER A 265 -14.56 -28.83 13.91
C SER A 265 -14.54 -29.24 12.44
#